data_AF-A0A2D7I6S6-F1
#
_entry.id   AF-A0A2D7I6S6-F1
#
_cell.length_a   1.000
_cell.length_b   1.000
_cell.length_c   1.000
_cell.angle_alpha   90.00
_cell.angle_beta   90.00
_cell.angle_gamma   90.00
#
_symmetry.space_group_name_H-M   'P 1'
#
loop_
_entity.id
_entity.type
_entity.pdbx_description
1 polymer ?
#
loop_
_entity_poly.entity_id
_entity_poly.type
_entity_poly.pdbx_seq_one_letter_code
_entity_poly.pdbx_strand_id
1 'polypeptide(L)'
;MDSSTSKVTNQPMIKAYLLTEVLRATGEREFPLQLASTFFWIAAHDGCRQEDLVNATSMSSSSVSRNVSWLGPRHRLGKDGLKLVIREKDPRDPKRYRLFLTPKGKQLSSLIQNTLDK
;
A
#
# COMPACT_ATOMS: atom_id res chain seq x y z
N MET A 1 -25.96 26.71 5.78
CA MET A 1 -25.55 26.48 4.38
C MET A 1 -25.71 25.00 4.12
N ASP A 2 -26.70 24.68 3.31
CA ASP A 2 -27.24 23.35 3.09
C ASP A 2 -26.22 22.48 2.34
N SER A 3 -25.68 21.44 2.99
CA SER A 3 -24.70 20.55 2.36
C SER A 3 -25.46 19.51 1.54
N SER A 4 -25.46 19.69 0.22
CA SER A 4 -26.00 18.76 -0.75
C SER A 4 -25.17 17.47 -0.81
N THR A 5 -25.28 16.60 0.20
CA THR A 5 -24.82 15.21 0.07
C THR A 5 -25.80 14.46 -0.82
N SER A 6 -25.42 14.28 -2.08
CA SER A 6 -26.11 13.41 -3.03
C SER A 6 -26.37 12.03 -2.41
N LYS A 7 -27.57 11.50 -2.61
CA LYS A 7 -27.96 10.16 -2.12
C LYS A 7 -27.02 9.08 -2.66
N VAL A 8 -26.44 8.26 -1.78
CA VAL A 8 -25.65 7.09 -2.18
C VAL A 8 -26.57 6.04 -2.81
N THR A 9 -26.24 5.59 -4.01
CA THR A 9 -26.98 4.57 -4.77
C THR A 9 -26.22 3.26 -4.94
N ASN A 10 -24.90 3.26 -4.69
CA ASN A 10 -24.03 2.09 -4.85
C ASN A 10 -23.01 2.01 -3.71
N GLN A 11 -23.23 1.10 -2.76
CA GLN A 11 -22.42 0.97 -1.54
C GLN A 11 -20.97 0.52 -1.80
N PRO A 12 -20.71 -0.50 -2.65
CA PRO A 12 -19.33 -0.84 -3.01
C PRO A 12 -18.55 0.33 -3.61
N MET A 13 -19.19 1.18 -4.43
CA MET A 13 -18.52 2.31 -5.07
C MET A 13 -18.18 3.43 -4.07
N ILE A 14 -19.04 3.70 -3.08
CA ILE A 14 -18.68 4.68 -2.05
C ILE A 14 -17.48 4.20 -1.23
N LYS A 15 -17.36 2.90 -0.95
CA LYS A 15 -16.20 2.32 -0.26
C LYS A 15 -14.91 2.45 -1.08
N ALA A 16 -14.97 2.16 -2.39
CA ALA A 16 -13.85 2.34 -3.30
C ALA A 16 -13.41 3.82 -3.42
N TYR A 17 -14.38 4.74 -3.45
CA TYR A 17 -14.13 6.18 -3.42
C TYR A 17 -13.44 6.60 -2.12
N LEU A 18 -13.95 6.19 -0.97
CA LEU A 18 -13.37 6.52 0.33
C LEU A 18 -11.95 5.97 0.49
N LEU A 19 -11.70 4.73 0.04
CA LEU A 19 -10.35 4.17 -0.03
C LEU A 19 -9.41 5.05 -0.86
N THR A 20 -9.89 5.50 -2.03
CA THR A 20 -9.12 6.36 -2.93
C THR A 20 -8.82 7.71 -2.28
N GLU A 21 -9.78 8.29 -1.56
CA GLU A 21 -9.58 9.55 -0.83
C GLU A 21 -8.59 9.41 0.33
N VAL A 22 -8.57 8.27 1.03
CA VAL A 22 -7.54 8.00 2.04
C VAL A 22 -6.14 7.96 1.41
N LEU A 23 -5.98 7.34 0.24
CA LEU A 23 -4.71 7.37 -0.49
C LEU A 23 -4.36 8.79 -0.98
N ARG A 24 -5.34 9.56 -1.45
CA ARG A 24 -5.13 10.93 -1.92
C ARG A 24 -4.73 11.88 -0.78
N ALA A 25 -5.17 11.57 0.45
CA ALA A 25 -4.86 12.33 1.65
C ALA A 25 -3.44 12.08 2.21
N THR A 26 -2.65 11.15 1.65
CA THR A 26 -1.28 10.88 2.15
C THR A 26 -0.29 12.01 1.88
N GLY A 27 -0.67 13.03 1.10
CA GLY A 27 0.18 14.15 0.70
C GLY A 27 1.10 13.85 -0.47
N GLU A 28 1.02 12.65 -1.05
CA GLU A 28 1.77 12.27 -2.24
C GLU A 28 1.14 12.90 -3.48
N ARG A 29 1.99 13.43 -4.37
CA ARG A 29 1.52 13.98 -5.65
C ARG A 29 0.81 12.92 -6.48
N GLU A 30 1.31 11.69 -6.44
CA GLU A 30 0.77 10.55 -7.19
C GLU A 30 0.85 9.29 -6.33
N PHE A 31 -0.20 8.48 -6.37
CA PHE A 31 -0.25 7.16 -5.75
C PHE A 31 -0.73 6.13 -6.79
N PRO A 32 0.16 5.60 -7.66
CA PRO A 32 -0.26 4.71 -8.74
C PRO A 32 -0.98 3.47 -8.23
N LEU A 33 -1.98 2.97 -8.95
CA LEU A 33 -2.76 1.81 -8.51
C LEU A 33 -1.92 0.53 -8.35
N GLN A 34 -0.81 0.37 -9.11
CA GLN A 34 0.14 -0.73 -8.89
C GLN A 34 0.86 -0.60 -7.53
N LEU A 35 1.17 0.63 -7.10
CA LEU A 35 1.75 0.91 -5.79
C LEU A 35 0.73 0.60 -4.68
N ALA A 36 -0.54 1.01 -4.87
CA ALA A 36 -1.64 0.70 -3.96
C ALA A 36 -1.88 -0.80 -3.83
N SER A 37 -1.99 -1.51 -4.96
CA SER A 37 -2.11 -2.97 -4.99
C SER A 37 -0.96 -3.66 -4.26
N THR A 38 0.28 -3.18 -4.46
CA THR A 38 1.47 -3.69 -3.74
C THR A 38 1.34 -3.48 -2.24
N PHE A 39 0.96 -2.28 -1.80
CA PHE A 39 0.78 -1.96 -0.39
C PHE A 39 -0.34 -2.80 0.25
N PHE A 40 -1.51 -2.91 -0.39
CA PHE A 40 -2.63 -3.67 0.13
C PHE A 40 -2.30 -5.16 0.26
N TRP A 41 -1.59 -5.73 -0.71
CA TRP A 41 -1.17 -7.12 -0.62
C TRP A 41 -0.21 -7.36 0.55
N ILE A 42 0.77 -6.48 0.76
CA ILE A 42 1.69 -6.56 1.90
C ILE A 42 0.94 -6.36 3.22
N ALA A 43 0.01 -5.40 3.28
CA ALA A 43 -0.79 -5.14 4.48
C ALA A 43 -1.68 -6.33 4.87
N ALA A 44 -2.22 -7.05 3.88
CA ALA A 44 -2.97 -8.28 4.09
C ALA A 44 -2.09 -9.48 4.47
N HIS A 45 -0.77 -9.41 4.24
CA HIS A 45 0.19 -10.50 4.45
C HIS A 45 1.48 -9.98 5.10
N ASP A 46 1.38 -9.35 6.28
CA ASP A 46 2.53 -8.75 6.97
C ASP A 46 3.61 -9.81 7.26
N GLY A 47 4.83 -9.61 6.74
CA GLY A 47 5.94 -10.57 6.81
C GLY A 47 6.02 -11.58 5.66
N CYS A 48 5.25 -11.38 4.58
CA CYS A 48 5.30 -12.19 3.37
C CYS A 48 6.66 -12.12 2.66
N ARG A 49 6.93 -13.10 1.80
CA ARG A 49 8.09 -13.04 0.91
C ARG A 49 7.77 -12.19 -0.31
N GLN A 50 8.76 -11.44 -0.78
CA GLN A 50 8.61 -10.62 -1.98
C GLN A 50 8.25 -11.45 -3.23
N GLU A 51 8.66 -12.71 -3.29
CA GLU A 51 8.30 -13.63 -4.39
C GLU A 51 6.81 -13.98 -4.40
N ASP A 52 6.18 -14.12 -3.24
CA ASP A 52 4.74 -14.40 -3.13
C ASP A 52 3.93 -13.23 -3.69
N LEU A 53 4.39 -12.00 -3.40
CA LEU A 53 3.82 -10.77 -3.96
C LEU A 53 3.98 -10.70 -5.49
N VAL A 54 5.15 -11.07 -6.03
CA VAL A 54 5.38 -11.14 -7.50
C VAL A 54 4.37 -12.09 -8.13
N ASN A 55 4.20 -13.29 -7.56
CA ASN A 55 3.28 -14.30 -8.06
C ASN A 55 1.81 -13.86 -7.96
N ALA A 56 1.41 -13.29 -6.81
CA ALA A 56 0.03 -12.89 -6.55
C ALA A 56 -0.44 -11.71 -7.41
N THR A 57 0.47 -10.80 -7.75
CA THR A 57 0.13 -9.58 -8.51
C THR A 57 0.38 -9.69 -10.00
N SER A 58 1.00 -10.78 -10.47
CA SER A 58 1.47 -10.95 -11.85
C SER A 58 2.35 -9.80 -12.37
N MET A 59 2.95 -9.02 -11.45
CA MET A 59 3.88 -7.95 -11.78
C MET A 59 5.29 -8.51 -11.91
N SER A 60 6.11 -7.94 -12.78
CA SER A 60 7.52 -8.33 -12.87
C SER A 60 8.27 -8.05 -11.55
N SER A 61 9.30 -8.85 -11.26
CA SER A 61 10.17 -8.64 -10.09
C SER A 61 10.76 -7.23 -10.04
N SER A 62 11.03 -6.62 -11.20
CA SER A 62 11.53 -5.25 -11.29
C SER A 62 10.45 -4.21 -10.94
N SER A 63 9.19 -4.43 -11.34
CA SER A 63 8.05 -3.61 -10.92
C SER A 63 7.80 -3.70 -9.42
N VAL A 64 7.76 -4.91 -8.86
CA VAL A 64 7.61 -5.11 -7.41
C VAL A 64 8.75 -4.43 -6.65
N SER A 65 10.00 -4.61 -7.09
CA SER A 65 11.16 -3.98 -6.43
C SER A 65 11.08 -2.44 -6.45
N ARG A 66 10.60 -1.84 -7.55
CA ARG A 66 10.36 -0.40 -7.64
C ARG A 66 9.28 0.06 -6.66
N ASN A 67 8.14 -0.65 -6.61
CA ASN A 67 7.04 -0.33 -5.71
C ASN A 67 7.47 -0.46 -4.24
N VAL A 68 8.15 -1.55 -3.87
CA VAL A 68 8.68 -1.75 -2.51
C VAL A 68 9.69 -0.68 -2.14
N SER A 69 10.54 -0.25 -3.09
CA SER A 69 11.48 0.86 -2.83
C SER A 69 10.74 2.18 -2.59
N TRP A 70 9.66 2.44 -3.34
CA TRP A 70 8.84 3.64 -3.14
C TRP A 70 8.06 3.59 -1.83
N LEU A 71 7.43 2.47 -1.48
CA LEU A 71 6.79 2.27 -0.18
C LEU A 71 7.80 2.29 0.99
N GLY A 72 9.07 2.01 0.69
CA GLY A 72 10.18 1.95 1.63
C GLY A 72 10.63 3.30 2.19
N PRO A 73 11.71 3.30 3.00
CA PRO A 73 12.30 4.54 3.50
C PRO A 73 13.13 5.29 2.45
N ARG A 74 13.69 4.59 1.45
CA ARG A 74 14.52 5.20 0.39
C ARG A 74 13.93 4.92 -0.98
N HIS A 75 13.53 5.99 -1.69
CA HIS A 75 13.16 5.91 -3.09
C HIS A 75 14.42 5.71 -3.96
N ARG A 76 14.29 5.00 -5.09
CA ARG A 76 15.38 4.71 -6.04
C ARG A 76 16.11 5.96 -6.56
N LEU A 77 15.46 7.13 -6.51
CA LEU A 77 15.97 8.42 -7.02
C LEU A 77 16.55 9.34 -5.93
N GLY A 78 16.92 8.81 -4.75
CA GLY A 78 17.49 9.60 -3.66
C GLY A 78 16.48 10.48 -2.90
N LYS A 79 15.18 10.36 -3.23
CA LYS A 79 14.08 10.95 -2.46
C LYS A 79 13.70 10.04 -1.29
N ASP A 80 13.14 10.62 -0.24
CA ASP A 80 12.49 9.83 0.81
C ASP A 80 11.33 9.04 0.20
N GLY A 81 11.25 7.74 0.51
CA GLY A 81 10.07 6.94 0.17
C GLY A 81 8.95 7.15 1.19
N LEU A 82 7.84 6.44 1.02
CA LEU A 82 6.63 6.64 1.83
C LEU A 82 6.79 6.20 3.29
N LYS A 83 7.84 5.40 3.59
CA LYS A 83 8.10 4.82 4.92
C LYS A 83 6.93 3.96 5.43
N LEU A 84 6.18 3.32 4.52
CA LEU A 84 5.03 2.45 4.83
C LEU A 84 5.43 0.98 4.97
N VAL A 85 6.46 0.56 4.22
CA VAL A 85 6.95 -0.82 4.20
C VAL A 85 8.44 -0.84 4.53
N ILE A 86 8.90 -1.90 5.18
CA ILE A 86 10.33 -2.21 5.32
C ILE A 86 10.63 -3.55 4.65
N ARG A 87 11.83 -3.65 4.06
CA ARG A 87 12.32 -4.84 3.37
C ARG A 87 13.54 -5.38 4.10
N GLU A 88 13.46 -6.63 4.52
CA GLU A 88 14.52 -7.30 5.31
C GLU A 88 14.93 -8.61 4.64
N LYS A 89 16.14 -9.09 4.94
CA LYS A 89 16.61 -10.40 4.46
C LYS A 89 15.84 -11.52 5.14
N ASP A 90 15.45 -12.56 4.39
CA ASP A 90 14.80 -13.73 5.00
C ASP A 90 15.84 -14.44 5.89
N PRO A 91 15.59 -14.61 7.20
CA PRO A 91 16.53 -15.30 8.09
C PRO A 91 16.76 -16.77 7.69
N ARG A 92 15.84 -17.38 6.93
CA ARG A 92 15.95 -18.76 6.44
C ARG A 92 16.61 -18.87 5.06
N ASP A 93 16.63 -17.79 4.28
CA ASP A 93 17.25 -17.73 2.96
C ASP A 93 17.72 -16.29 2.66
N PRO A 94 18.98 -15.93 2.96
CA PRO A 94 19.51 -14.58 2.76
C PRO A 94 19.51 -14.09 1.30
N LYS A 95 19.24 -14.95 0.32
CA LYS A 95 19.06 -14.53 -1.08
C LYS A 95 17.68 -13.90 -1.31
N ARG A 96 16.70 -14.17 -0.43
CA ARG A 96 15.32 -13.68 -0.51
C ARG A 96 15.08 -12.51 0.45
N TYR A 97 13.93 -11.86 0.26
CA TYR A 97 13.48 -10.73 1.07
C TYR A 97 12.09 -10.98 1.64
N ARG A 98 11.88 -10.50 2.86
CA ARG A 98 10.58 -10.37 3.52
C ARG A 98 10.15 -8.92 3.58
N LEU A 99 8.84 -8.70 3.49
CA LEU A 99 8.21 -7.39 3.46
C LEU A 99 7.32 -7.23 4.68
N PHE A 100 7.49 -6.13 5.41
CA PHE A 100 6.73 -5.85 6.62
C PHE A 100 6.16 -4.44 6.59
N LEU A 101 5.04 -4.22 7.28
CA LEU A 101 4.55 -2.88 7.55
C LEU A 101 5.42 -2.19 8.62
N THR A 102 5.76 -0.94 8.36
CA THR A 102 6.30 -0.05 9.40
C THR A 102 5.17 0.41 10.34
N PRO A 103 5.46 1.06 11.48
CA PRO A 103 4.42 1.69 12.30
C PRO A 103 3.52 2.64 11.50
N LYS A 104 4.09 3.45 10.59
CA LYS A 104 3.32 4.33 9.69
C LYS A 104 2.45 3.54 8.71
N GLY A 105 2.96 2.42 8.19
CA GLY A 105 2.19 1.51 7.33
C GLY A 105 1.00 0.90 8.06
N LYS A 106 1.19 0.46 9.31
CA LYS A 106 0.11 -0.07 10.15
C LYS A 106 -0.96 0.97 10.43
N GLN A 107 -0.57 2.21 10.74
CA GLN A 107 -1.51 3.33 10.91
C GLN A 107 -2.37 3.57 9.65
N LEU A 108 -1.75 3.59 8.45
CA LEU A 108 -2.49 3.74 7.20
C LEU A 108 -3.44 2.56 6.96
N SER A 109 -2.98 1.33 7.22
CA SER A 109 -3.81 0.12 7.10
C SER A 109 -5.03 0.19 8.01
N SER A 110 -4.86 0.58 9.27
CA SER A 110 -5.95 0.74 10.23
C SER A 110 -6.90 1.87 9.83
N LEU A 111 -6.39 2.99 9.30
CA LEU A 111 -7.23 4.08 8.78
C LEU A 111 -8.11 3.60 7.62
N ILE A 112 -7.53 2.83 6.70
CA ILE A 112 -8.27 2.25 5.57
C ILE A 112 -9.36 1.30 6.08
N GLN A 113 -9.00 0.37 6.97
CA GLN A 113 -9.96 -0.58 7.56
C GLN A 113 -11.14 0.15 8.21
N ASN A 114 -10.85 1.10 9.12
CA ASN A 114 -11.88 1.90 9.79
C ASN A 114 -12.74 2.74 8.82
N THR A 115 -12.23 3.04 7.63
CA THR A 115 -12.97 3.78 6.60
C THR A 115 -13.90 2.85 5.81
N LEU A 116 -13.47 1.60 5.58
CA LEU A 116 -14.25 0.59 4.86
C LEU A 116 -15.32 -0.09 5.73
N ASP A 117 -15.14 -0.10 7.05
CA ASP A 117 -16.09 -0.67 8.02
C ASP A 117 -17.27 0.26 8.36
N LYS A 118 -17.19 1.53 7.93
CA LYS A 118 -18.32 2.47 7.96
C LYS A 118 -19.34 2.16 6.86
#